data_AF-A0A7D9M7I3-F1
#
_entry.id   AF-A0A7D9M7I3-F1
#
_cell.length_a   1.000
_cell.length_b   1.000
_cell.length_c   1.000
_cell.angle_alpha   90.00
_cell.angle_beta   90.00
_cell.angle_gamma   90.00
#
_symmetry.space_group_name_H-M   'P 1'
#
loop_
_entity.id
_entity.type
_entity.pdbx_description
1 polymer ?
#
loop_
_entity_poly.entity_id
_entity_poly.type
_entity_poly.pdbx_seq_one_letter_code
_entity_poly.pdbx_strand_id
1 'polypeptide(L)'
;MKQLQGPNESRTIRVVFATVAIGIGVNILDIRHVIHISVPGTIESLYQEIGRAGRDGKQAKAFIHYNGHDIALNKPGMTTTMRNFCSENEKCLREIILNYLSSPSQSMKKYIAGHSCCSNCSRMCKCPSCLVGPNEPAGTSLNTGREDDAISALRHVSDAQRDQLRSLMQKYRWQLGQTGHHIG
;
A
#
# COMPACT_ATOMS: atom_id res chain seq x y z
N MET A 1 -16.60 -20.44 1.82
CA MET A 1 -16.01 -19.07 1.81
C MET A 1 -17.10 -18.00 1.94
N LYS A 2 -17.86 -17.98 3.05
CA LYS A 2 -19.00 -17.06 3.27
C LYS A 2 -18.62 -15.68 3.83
N GLN A 3 -17.36 -15.46 4.22
CA GLN A 3 -16.98 -14.33 5.08
C GLN A 3 -16.86 -12.98 4.35
N LEU A 4 -16.79 -12.96 3.01
CA LEU A 4 -16.63 -11.73 2.23
C LEU A 4 -17.59 -11.66 1.03
N GLN A 5 -18.73 -12.33 1.14
CA GLN A 5 -19.84 -12.13 0.23
C GLN A 5 -20.73 -11.03 0.83
N GLY A 6 -21.07 -10.01 0.04
CA GLY A 6 -22.09 -9.05 0.46
C GLY A 6 -23.42 -9.75 0.72
N PRO A 7 -24.37 -9.13 1.44
CA PRO A 7 -25.65 -9.75 1.78
C PRO A 7 -26.49 -10.19 0.57
N ASN A 8 -26.14 -9.78 -0.65
CA ASN A 8 -26.75 -10.19 -1.91
C ASN A 8 -25.69 -10.68 -2.90
N GLU A 9 -26.03 -11.68 -3.71
CA GLU A 9 -25.18 -12.31 -4.75
C GLU A 9 -24.64 -11.33 -5.82
N SER A 10 -25.19 -10.10 -5.90
CA SER A 10 -24.77 -9.06 -6.85
C SER A 10 -23.81 -8.01 -6.29
N ARG A 11 -23.43 -8.06 -5.01
CA ARG A 11 -22.64 -6.99 -4.37
C ARG A 11 -21.17 -7.37 -4.21
N THR A 12 -20.34 -6.83 -5.10
CA THR A 12 -18.88 -6.97 -5.05
C THR A 12 -18.30 -6.12 -3.91
N ILE A 13 -17.63 -6.77 -2.94
CA ILE A 13 -16.86 -6.06 -1.91
C ILE A 13 -15.62 -5.46 -2.57
N ARG A 14 -15.49 -4.14 -2.53
CA ARG A 14 -14.38 -3.40 -3.18
C ARG A 14 -13.29 -2.96 -2.21
N VAL A 15 -13.61 -2.82 -0.93
CA VAL A 15 -12.71 -2.34 0.11
C VAL A 15 -12.96 -3.15 1.37
N VAL A 16 -11.87 -3.60 2.00
CA VAL A 16 -11.88 -4.28 3.29
C VAL A 16 -10.94 -3.53 4.22
N PHE A 17 -11.42 -3.16 5.40
CA PHE A 17 -10.57 -2.68 6.48
C PHE A 17 -10.15 -3.88 7.31
N ALA A 18 -8.84 -4.07 7.47
CA ALA A 18 -8.30 -5.22 8.20
C ALA A 18 -7.19 -4.78 9.16
N THR A 19 -7.07 -5.49 10.28
CA THR A 19 -5.94 -5.43 11.20
C THR A 19 -5.08 -6.69 11.02
N VAL A 20 -3.87 -6.69 11.60
CA VAL A 20 -2.91 -7.81 11.53
C VAL A 20 -3.55 -9.15 11.96
N ALA A 21 -4.52 -9.12 12.87
CA ALA A 21 -5.22 -10.30 13.38
C ALA A 21 -6.11 -11.01 12.35
N ILE A 22 -6.47 -10.37 11.24
CA ILE A 22 -7.30 -10.96 10.17
C ILE A 22 -6.47 -11.87 9.23
N GLY A 23 -5.18 -12.05 9.53
CA GLY A 23 -4.22 -12.65 8.60
C GLY A 23 -4.39 -14.14 8.29
N ILE A 24 -5.10 -14.91 9.11
CA ILE A 24 -5.16 -16.38 9.02
C ILE A 24 -6.53 -16.79 8.46
N GLY A 25 -6.59 -17.16 7.17
CA GLY A 25 -7.76 -17.86 6.59
C GLY A 25 -8.51 -17.14 5.45
N VAL A 26 -8.18 -15.88 5.14
CA VAL A 26 -8.80 -15.15 4.02
C VAL A 26 -7.90 -15.24 2.77
N ASN A 27 -8.38 -15.93 1.72
CA ASN A 27 -7.71 -16.04 0.43
C ASN A 27 -8.52 -15.35 -0.68
N ILE A 28 -8.29 -14.04 -0.87
CA ILE A 28 -8.83 -13.26 -1.99
C ILE A 28 -7.72 -13.12 -3.02
N LEU A 29 -7.92 -13.68 -4.21
CA LEU A 29 -6.85 -13.76 -5.20
C LEU A 29 -6.59 -12.42 -5.91
N ASP A 30 -7.63 -11.60 -6.05
CA ASP A 30 -7.68 -10.43 -6.91
C ASP A 30 -7.51 -9.09 -6.16
N ILE A 31 -6.85 -9.10 -5.00
CA ILE A 31 -6.50 -7.86 -4.29
C ILE A 31 -5.51 -7.04 -5.14
N ARG A 32 -5.94 -5.83 -5.56
CA ARG A 32 -5.15 -4.90 -6.39
C ARG A 32 -4.33 -3.90 -5.60
N HIS A 33 -4.82 -3.52 -4.42
CA HIS A 33 -4.24 -2.49 -3.60
C HIS A 33 -4.21 -2.93 -2.14
N VAL A 34 -3.04 -2.83 -1.52
CA VAL A 34 -2.87 -2.93 -0.07
C VAL A 34 -2.39 -1.56 0.43
N ILE A 35 -3.13 -0.96 1.34
CA ILE A 35 -2.86 0.39 1.86
C ILE A 35 -2.65 0.28 3.36
N HIS A 36 -1.44 0.59 3.83
CA HIS A 36 -1.13 0.66 5.25
C HIS A 36 -1.43 2.06 5.76
N ILE A 37 -2.40 2.15 6.66
CA ILE A 37 -2.78 3.39 7.37
C ILE A 37 -1.85 3.64 8.56
N SER A 38 -1.27 2.58 9.13
CA SER A 38 -0.16 2.64 10.09
C SER A 38 1.01 1.84 9.55
N VAL A 39 2.22 2.31 9.79
CA VAL A 39 3.44 1.58 9.42
C VAL A 39 3.52 0.26 10.16
N PRO A 40 3.79 -0.86 9.46
CA PRO A 40 4.12 -2.13 10.10
C PRO A 40 5.32 -1.98 11.04
N GLY A 41 5.39 -2.78 12.11
CA GLY A 41 6.50 -2.71 13.06
C GLY A 41 7.83 -3.20 12.49
N THR A 42 7.78 -4.19 11.59
CA THR A 42 8.94 -4.85 11.00
C THR A 42 8.80 -5.03 9.48
N ILE A 43 9.92 -5.31 8.80
CA ILE A 43 9.92 -5.61 7.36
C ILE A 43 9.22 -6.94 7.07
N GLU A 44 9.30 -7.94 7.96
CA GLU A 44 8.55 -9.21 7.84
C GLU A 44 7.04 -8.98 7.86
N SER A 45 6.55 -8.19 8.82
CA SER A 45 5.12 -7.85 8.89
C SER A 45 4.67 -7.18 7.61
N LEU A 46 5.42 -6.17 7.14
CA LEU A 46 5.16 -5.52 5.85
C LEU A 46 5.09 -6.54 4.71
N TYR A 47 6.08 -7.43 4.61
CA TYR A 47 6.19 -8.42 3.54
C TYR A 47 5.00 -9.39 3.54
N GLN A 48 4.62 -9.92 4.70
CA GLN A 48 3.48 -10.82 4.83
C GLN A 48 2.15 -10.11 4.50
N GLU A 49 2.02 -8.84 4.89
CA GLU A 49 0.81 -8.03 4.66
C GLU A 49 0.64 -7.68 3.18
N ILE A 50 1.68 -7.18 2.51
CA ILE A 50 1.63 -6.86 1.07
C ILE A 50 1.53 -8.12 0.19
N GLY A 51 2.04 -9.26 0.67
CA GLY A 51 1.99 -10.55 -0.03
C GLY A 51 0.58 -11.11 -0.26
N ARG A 52 -0.46 -10.47 0.29
CA ARG A 52 -1.87 -10.80 0.02
C ARG A 52 -2.34 -10.31 -1.35
N ALA A 53 -1.67 -9.31 -1.91
CA ALA A 53 -2.05 -8.72 -3.20
C ALA A 53 -1.57 -9.57 -4.39
N GLY A 54 -2.30 -9.53 -5.51
CA GLY A 54 -1.79 -10.07 -6.78
C GLY A 54 -1.63 -11.60 -6.85
N ARG A 55 -2.36 -12.39 -6.04
CA ARG A 55 -2.25 -13.86 -6.07
C ARG A 55 -2.82 -14.50 -7.34
N ASP A 56 -3.56 -13.74 -8.14
CA ASP A 56 -4.00 -14.08 -9.50
C ASP A 56 -2.91 -13.85 -10.57
N GLY A 57 -1.70 -13.44 -10.19
CA GLY A 57 -0.58 -13.19 -11.10
C GLY A 57 -0.64 -11.83 -11.81
N LYS A 58 -1.70 -11.04 -11.60
CA LYS A 58 -1.81 -9.69 -12.15
C LYS A 58 -1.11 -8.67 -11.26
N GLN A 59 -0.71 -7.55 -11.86
CA GLN A 59 -0.03 -6.47 -11.14
C GLN A 59 -0.88 -5.95 -9.96
N ALA A 60 -0.23 -5.74 -8.82
CA ALA A 60 -0.82 -5.11 -7.65
C ALA A 60 0.14 -4.06 -7.07
N LYS A 61 -0.41 -3.10 -6.32
CA LYS A 61 0.36 -2.02 -5.67
C LYS A 61 0.19 -2.09 -4.15
N ALA A 62 1.27 -1.80 -3.44
CA ALA A 62 1.28 -1.62 -2.00
C ALA A 62 1.69 -0.19 -1.65
N PHE A 63 0.99 0.40 -0.69
CA PHE A 63 1.24 1.76 -0.22
C PHE A 63 1.42 1.75 1.30
N ILE A 64 2.33 2.60 1.78
CA ILE A 64 2.52 2.89 3.19
C ILE A 64 2.44 4.39 3.35
N HIS A 65 1.45 4.86 4.10
CA HIS A 65 1.38 6.26 4.51
C HIS A 65 1.90 6.39 5.93
N TYR A 66 2.79 7.35 6.16
CA TYR A 66 3.40 7.56 7.46
C TYR A 66 3.79 9.02 7.67
N ASN A 67 3.94 9.39 8.92
CA ASN A 67 4.56 10.64 9.36
C ASN A 67 5.70 10.35 10.36
N GLY A 68 6.39 11.39 10.84
CA GLY A 68 7.49 11.22 11.79
C GLY A 68 7.12 10.54 13.11
N HIS A 69 5.87 10.70 13.58
CA HIS A 69 5.37 10.03 14.78
C HIS A 69 5.14 8.53 14.53
N ASP A 70 4.69 8.15 13.33
CA ASP A 70 4.44 6.75 12.97
C ASP A 70 5.71 5.91 12.90
N ILE A 71 6.87 6.54 12.70
CA ILE A 71 8.19 5.90 12.68
C ILE A 71 9.06 6.33 13.85
N ALA A 72 8.50 6.86 14.94
CA ALA A 72 9.27 7.31 16.11
C ALA A 72 10.01 6.16 16.81
N LEU A 73 11.14 6.43 17.49
CA LEU A 73 11.96 5.39 18.18
C LEU A 73 11.23 4.75 19.35
N ASN A 74 10.37 5.50 20.00
CA ASN A 74 9.57 5.07 21.13
C ASN A 74 8.26 4.38 20.73
N LYS A 75 7.97 4.20 19.43
CA LYS A 75 6.77 3.48 19.00
C LYS A 75 6.93 1.98 19.32
N PRO A 76 6.03 1.38 20.12
CA PRO A 76 6.12 -0.04 20.45
C PRO A 76 6.15 -0.92 19.19
N GLY A 77 7.09 -1.87 19.14
CA GLY A 77 7.24 -2.82 18.02
C GLY A 77 7.89 -2.26 16.75
N MET A 78 8.26 -0.98 16.70
CA MET A 78 8.96 -0.38 15.56
C MET A 78 10.44 -0.76 15.56
N THR A 79 10.92 -1.40 14.50
CA THR A 79 12.34 -1.73 14.35
C THR A 79 13.12 -0.61 13.65
N THR A 80 14.41 -0.52 13.94
CA THR A 80 15.32 0.39 13.22
C THR A 80 15.37 0.07 11.73
N THR A 81 15.30 -1.21 11.34
CA THR A 81 15.26 -1.62 9.93
C THR A 81 14.02 -1.12 9.22
N MET A 82 12.85 -1.18 9.85
CA MET A 82 11.60 -0.69 9.27
C MET A 82 11.55 0.84 9.18
N ARG A 83 12.06 1.55 10.21
CA ARG A 83 12.28 3.00 10.14
C ARG A 83 13.13 3.38 8.94
N ASN A 84 14.29 2.72 8.79
CA ASN A 84 15.21 3.00 7.70
C ASN A 84 14.58 2.70 6.35
N PHE A 85 13.79 1.63 6.24
CA PHE A 85 13.01 1.32 5.04
C PHE A 85 12.04 2.45 4.67
N CYS A 86 11.32 3.01 5.63
CA CYS A 86 10.40 4.13 5.38
C CYS A 86 11.13 5.39 4.91
N SER A 87 12.24 5.73 5.54
CA SER A 87 13.02 6.94 5.24
C SER A 87 13.96 6.81 4.04
N GLU A 88 14.08 5.61 3.45
CA GLU A 88 14.94 5.36 2.29
C GLU A 88 14.37 6.01 1.02
N ASN A 89 15.22 6.74 0.30
CA ASN A 89 14.83 7.50 -0.89
C ASN A 89 15.65 7.18 -2.13
N GLU A 90 16.76 6.46 -1.99
CA GLU A 90 17.72 6.20 -3.05
C GLU A 90 17.69 4.73 -3.48
N LYS A 91 17.69 3.81 -2.51
CA LYS A 91 17.71 2.37 -2.82
C LYS A 91 16.36 1.86 -3.30
N CYS A 92 16.41 0.83 -4.14
CA CYS A 92 15.21 0.11 -4.57
C CYS A 92 14.54 -0.54 -3.36
N LEU A 93 13.27 -0.22 -3.10
CA LEU A 93 12.53 -0.82 -1.97
C LEU A 93 12.46 -2.36 -2.05
N ARG A 94 12.42 -2.92 -3.27
CA ARG A 94 12.46 -4.38 -3.45
C ARG A 94 13.81 -4.96 -3.07
N GLU A 95 14.89 -4.26 -3.39
CA GLU A 95 16.24 -4.69 -3.00
C GLU A 95 16.38 -4.72 -1.49
N ILE A 96 15.85 -3.72 -0.77
CA ILE A 96 15.87 -3.72 0.70
C ILE A 96 15.10 -4.91 1.27
N ILE A 97 13.88 -5.16 0.78
CA ILE A 97 13.07 -6.31 1.22
C ILE A 97 13.78 -7.63 0.91
N LEU A 98 14.38 -7.77 -0.27
CA LEU A 98 15.07 -8.99 -0.67
C LEU A 98 16.34 -9.22 0.14
N ASN A 99 17.13 -8.17 0.40
CA ASN A 99 18.32 -8.24 1.24
C ASN A 99 17.97 -8.55 2.70
N TYR A 100 16.80 -8.12 3.15
CA TYR A 100 16.29 -8.46 4.48
C TYR A 100 15.92 -9.95 4.59
N LEU A 101 15.30 -10.51 3.55
CA LEU A 101 14.79 -11.90 3.54
C LEU A 101 15.83 -12.94 3.10
N SER A 102 16.88 -12.54 2.40
CA SER A 102 17.86 -13.45 1.78
C SER A 102 19.21 -13.37 2.47
N SER A 103 19.96 -14.46 2.43
CA SER A 103 21.41 -14.44 2.71
C SER A 103 22.15 -13.64 1.60
N PRO A 104 23.32 -13.02 1.88
CA PRO A 104 23.96 -12.01 1.00
C PRO A 104 24.50 -12.49 -0.36
N SER A 105 24.07 -13.64 -0.89
CA SER A 105 24.82 -14.38 -1.93
C SER A 105 24.28 -14.29 -3.35
N GLN A 106 23.24 -13.51 -3.64
CA GLN A 106 22.76 -13.36 -5.02
C GLN A 106 22.77 -11.91 -5.50
N SER A 107 23.74 -11.62 -6.38
CA SER A 107 23.77 -10.43 -7.22
C SER A 107 22.46 -10.35 -8.01
N MET A 108 21.60 -9.42 -7.61
CA MET A 108 20.37 -9.13 -8.33
C MET A 108 20.72 -8.63 -9.73
N LYS A 109 20.38 -9.40 -10.77
CA LYS A 109 20.55 -8.97 -12.16
C LYS A 109 19.84 -7.63 -12.36
N LYS A 110 20.63 -6.64 -12.73
CA LYS A 110 20.22 -5.25 -12.99
C LYS A 110 19.26 -5.25 -14.19
N TYR A 111 17.96 -5.14 -13.91
CA TYR A 111 16.88 -4.81 -14.84
C TYR A 111 16.57 -5.82 -15.97
N ILE A 112 15.27 -6.15 -16.12
CA ILE A 112 14.69 -6.89 -17.25
C ILE A 112 13.57 -6.02 -17.81
N ALA A 113 13.58 -5.72 -19.12
CA ALA A 113 12.63 -4.83 -19.80
C ALA A 113 11.15 -5.05 -19.39
N GLY A 114 10.39 -3.95 -19.15
CA GLY A 114 8.98 -3.98 -18.72
C GLY A 114 8.75 -3.62 -17.23
N HIS A 115 9.39 -2.56 -16.73
CA HIS A 115 9.54 -2.34 -15.28
C HIS A 115 8.26 -1.89 -14.56
N SER A 116 7.87 -2.63 -13.51
CA SER A 116 6.97 -2.17 -12.45
C SER A 116 7.79 -1.47 -11.36
N CYS A 117 8.32 -0.26 -11.60
CA CYS A 117 9.22 0.42 -10.65
C CYS A 117 8.59 0.61 -9.25
N CYS A 118 9.41 0.54 -8.20
CA CYS A 118 9.01 1.07 -6.88
C CYS A 118 9.10 2.61 -6.88
N SER A 119 8.62 3.26 -5.82
CA SER A 119 8.62 4.73 -5.70
C SER A 119 10.00 5.37 -5.81
N ASN A 120 11.07 4.68 -5.40
CA ASN A 120 12.43 5.20 -5.48
C ASN A 120 12.99 5.00 -6.89
N CYS A 121 12.83 3.79 -7.46
CA CYS A 121 13.28 3.50 -8.83
C CYS A 121 12.57 4.32 -9.89
N SER A 122 11.29 4.67 -9.70
CA SER A 122 10.54 5.45 -10.68
C SER A 122 11.13 6.85 -10.88
N ARG A 123 11.71 7.45 -9.83
CA ARG A 123 12.39 8.75 -9.89
C ARG A 123 13.60 8.76 -10.83
N MET A 124 14.18 7.59 -11.10
CA MET A 124 15.38 7.44 -11.90
C MET A 124 15.18 6.57 -13.15
N CYS A 125 13.97 6.07 -13.44
CA CYS A 125 13.74 5.29 -14.67
C CYS A 125 13.73 6.20 -15.89
N LYS A 126 14.61 5.90 -16.85
CA LYS A 126 14.68 6.58 -18.15
C LYS A 126 14.09 5.73 -19.28
N CYS A 127 13.24 4.78 -18.92
CA CYS A 127 12.78 3.73 -19.80
C CYS A 127 11.53 4.18 -20.59
N PRO A 128 11.51 4.06 -21.93
CA PRO A 128 10.42 4.57 -22.77
C PRO A 128 9.09 3.79 -22.61
N SER A 129 9.14 2.57 -22.05
CA SER A 129 7.99 1.67 -21.86
C SER A 129 7.64 1.45 -20.39
N CYS A 130 7.98 2.40 -19.50
CA CYS A 130 7.61 2.29 -18.09
C CYS A 130 6.10 2.40 -17.92
N LEU A 131 5.46 1.39 -17.31
CA LEU A 131 4.06 1.47 -16.89
C LEU A 131 3.85 2.40 -15.67
N VAL A 132 4.93 2.98 -15.15
CA VAL A 132 4.90 4.04 -14.13
C VAL A 132 5.08 5.36 -14.87
N GLY A 133 3.99 6.09 -15.08
CA GLY A 133 4.04 7.40 -15.71
C GLY A 133 4.98 8.36 -14.94
N PRO A 134 5.57 9.36 -15.61
CA PRO A 134 6.58 10.26 -15.04
C PRO A 134 6.13 11.10 -13.83
N ASN A 135 4.87 10.99 -13.41
CA ASN A 135 4.26 11.74 -12.30
C ASN A 135 3.24 10.91 -11.51
N GLU A 136 3.48 9.62 -11.25
CA GLU A 136 2.81 8.99 -10.09
C GLU A 136 3.71 9.11 -8.85
N PRO A 137 3.62 10.20 -8.05
CA PRO A 137 4.19 10.20 -6.71
C PRO A 137 3.69 8.99 -5.93
N ALA A 138 4.53 8.49 -5.02
CA ALA A 138 4.05 7.70 -3.89
C ALA A 138 2.97 8.54 -3.17
N GLY A 139 1.70 8.32 -3.54
CA GLY A 139 0.59 9.21 -3.21
C GLY A 139 0.10 10.09 -4.37
N THR A 140 -0.40 9.49 -5.46
CA THR A 140 -1.10 10.26 -6.51
C THR A 140 -2.59 10.31 -6.23
N SER A 141 -3.15 11.51 -6.38
CA SER A 141 -4.57 11.85 -6.37
C SER A 141 -5.42 10.89 -7.23
N LEU A 142 -6.62 10.57 -6.76
CA LEU A 142 -7.59 9.59 -7.32
C LEU A 142 -8.15 9.92 -8.73
N ASN A 143 -7.55 10.82 -9.51
CA ASN A 143 -8.18 11.43 -10.68
C ASN A 143 -7.41 11.28 -12.01
N THR A 144 -6.32 10.53 -12.12
CA THR A 144 -5.67 10.33 -13.43
C THR A 144 -6.14 9.02 -14.06
N GLY A 145 -6.96 9.17 -15.12
CA GLY A 145 -7.56 8.09 -15.89
C GLY A 145 -6.55 7.14 -16.51
N ARG A 146 -6.91 5.86 -16.51
CA ARG A 146 -6.34 4.82 -17.37
C ARG A 146 -7.27 4.64 -18.56
N GLU A 147 -6.72 4.71 -19.76
CA GLU A 147 -7.44 4.35 -21.00
C GLU A 147 -7.79 2.85 -20.95
N ASP A 148 -9.09 2.61 -20.88
CA ASP A 148 -9.86 1.75 -21.77
C ASP A 148 -9.30 0.37 -22.09
N ASP A 149 -9.45 -0.55 -21.13
CA ASP A 149 -9.89 -1.90 -21.44
C ASP A 149 -10.64 -2.50 -20.24
N ALA A 150 -11.96 -2.66 -20.43
CA ALA A 150 -12.93 -3.34 -19.56
C ALA A 150 -13.07 -2.82 -18.11
N ILE A 151 -13.45 -1.54 -17.94
CA ILE A 151 -14.08 -1.06 -16.71
C ILE A 151 -15.59 -0.83 -16.95
N SER A 152 -16.36 -1.90 -17.03
CA SER A 152 -17.79 -1.78 -16.74
C SER A 152 -17.93 -1.56 -15.22
N ALA A 153 -18.44 -0.39 -14.83
CA ALA A 153 -18.86 0.01 -13.48
C ALA A 153 -17.83 0.62 -12.50
N LEU A 154 -16.99 1.56 -12.95
CA LEU A 154 -16.51 2.59 -12.01
C LEU A 154 -17.71 3.45 -11.58
N ARG A 155 -18.09 3.37 -10.30
CA ARG A 155 -19.10 4.26 -9.70
C ARG A 155 -18.61 5.70 -9.87
N HIS A 156 -19.35 6.55 -10.57
CA HIS A 156 -19.11 7.98 -10.58
C HIS A 156 -19.22 8.52 -9.15
N VAL A 157 -18.12 9.08 -8.63
CA VAL A 157 -18.10 9.74 -7.31
C VAL A 157 -18.19 11.24 -7.55
N SER A 158 -19.30 11.84 -7.12
CA SER A 158 -19.51 13.28 -7.22
C SER A 158 -18.55 14.07 -6.33
N ASP A 159 -18.27 15.32 -6.67
CA ASP A 159 -17.44 16.20 -5.85
C ASP A 159 -18.01 16.40 -4.44
N ALA A 160 -19.34 16.46 -4.31
CA ALA A 160 -20.02 16.49 -3.02
C ALA A 160 -19.67 15.28 -2.14
N GLN A 161 -19.59 14.07 -2.72
CA GLN A 161 -19.18 12.86 -1.98
C GLN A 161 -17.70 12.89 -1.60
N ARG A 162 -16.84 13.46 -2.45
CA ARG A 162 -15.41 13.66 -2.13
C ARG A 162 -15.24 14.65 -0.98
N ASP A 163 -15.97 15.75 -0.98
CA ASP A 163 -15.89 16.77 0.06
C ASP A 163 -16.49 16.30 1.38
N GLN A 164 -17.58 15.53 1.34
CA GLN A 164 -18.11 14.86 2.53
C GLN A 164 -17.07 13.91 3.14
N LEU A 165 -16.38 13.10 2.32
CA LEU A 165 -15.34 12.20 2.79
C LEU A 165 -14.16 12.98 3.40
N ARG A 166 -13.73 14.07 2.76
CA ARG A 166 -12.68 14.96 3.27
C ARG A 166 -13.05 15.55 4.63
N SER A 167 -14.27 16.03 4.79
CA SER A 167 -14.79 16.57 6.06
C SER A 167 -14.78 15.52 7.17
N LEU A 168 -15.23 14.30 6.87
CA LEU A 168 -15.21 13.17 7.82
C LEU A 168 -13.78 12.79 8.22
N MET A 169 -12.85 12.75 7.27
CA MET A 169 -11.43 12.46 7.56
C MET A 169 -10.78 13.57 8.41
N GLN A 170 -11.09 14.83 8.16
CA GLN A 170 -10.62 15.95 8.99
C GLN A 170 -11.15 15.87 10.41
N LYS A 171 -12.45 15.56 10.57
CA LYS A 171 -13.08 15.36 11.88
C LYS A 171 -12.44 14.19 12.64
N TYR A 172 -12.16 13.08 11.95
CA TYR A 172 -11.48 11.92 12.54
C TYR A 172 -10.04 12.24 12.96
N ARG A 173 -9.26 12.95 12.13
CA ARG A 173 -7.91 13.42 12.49
C ARG A 173 -7.92 14.35 13.70
N TRP A 174 -8.92 15.23 13.79
CA TRP A 174 -9.13 16.08 14.95
C TRP A 174 -9.40 15.28 16.23
N GLN A 175 -10.25 14.25 16.14
CA GLN A 175 -10.54 13.37 17.27
C GLN A 175 -9.32 12.57 17.74
N LEU A 176 -8.50 12.04 16.82
CA LEU A 176 -7.25 11.35 17.16
C LEU A 176 -6.23 12.27 17.85
N GLY A 177 -6.22 13.57 17.51
CA GLY A 177 -5.38 14.57 18.17
C GLY A 177 -5.87 15.00 19.56
N GLN A 178 -7.14 14.78 19.89
CA GLN A 178 -7.71 15.07 21.20
C GLN A 178 -7.63 13.88 22.16
N THR A 179 -7.55 12.65 21.66
CA THR A 179 -7.33 11.45 22.48
C THR A 179 -5.86 11.29 22.83
N GLY A 180 -5.32 12.25 23.59
CA GLY A 180 -4.16 12.05 24.48
C GLY A 180 -4.58 11.30 25.76
N HIS A 181 -5.52 10.36 25.66
CA HIS A 181 -5.88 9.50 26.77
C HIS A 181 -4.90 8.34 26.81
N HIS A 182 -4.04 8.38 27.83
CA HIS A 182 -3.34 7.23 28.37
C HIS A 182 -4.25 6.00 28.33
N ILE A 183 -3.84 4.98 27.58
CA ILE A 183 -4.26 3.61 27.83
C ILE A 183 -3.06 2.97 28.51
N GLY A 184 -3.21 2.73 29.82
CA GLY A 184 -2.30 1.90 30.60
C GLY A 184 -2.38 0.44 30.18
#